data_AF-A0A920UCT2-F1
#
_entry.id   AF-A0A920UCT2-F1
#
_cell.length_a   1.000
_cell.length_b   1.000
_cell.length_c   1.000
_cell.angle_alpha   90.00
_cell.angle_beta   90.00
_cell.angle_gamma   90.00
#
_symmetry.space_group_name_H-M   'P 1'
#
loop_
_entity.id
_entity.type
_entity.pdbx_description
1 polymer ?
#
loop_
_entity_poly.entity_id
_entity_poly.type
_entity_poly.pdbx_seq_one_letter_code
_entity_poly.pdbx_strand_id
1 'polypeptide(L)'
;MGKFNGQLNKYIRKDIGNEFRFILERRKYLDLDVGLGSVPVIADINNDQKSELIIGSDSGENFRVFPKDSENQGLNAWKPFKQYFKELKFPVGGNPVFADLDKDGDLDLIIGSEAGTLHYFRNEGQ
;
A
#
# COMPACT_ATOMS: atom_id res chain seq x y z
N MET A 1 6.98 25.71 -0.20
CA MET A 1 6.70 24.31 0.18
C MET A 1 5.66 23.76 -0.78
N GLY A 2 6.02 22.79 -1.62
CA GLY A 2 5.10 22.17 -2.56
C GLY A 2 4.14 21.24 -1.83
N LYS A 3 2.83 21.33 -2.13
CA LYS A 3 1.87 20.31 -1.72
C LYS A 3 2.04 19.13 -2.67
N PHE A 4 2.82 18.14 -2.26
CA PHE A 4 2.91 16.88 -2.98
C PHE A 4 1.65 16.08 -2.66
N ASN A 5 0.70 16.04 -3.61
CA ASN A 5 -0.59 15.38 -3.41
C ASN A 5 -0.52 13.94 -3.95
N GLY A 6 -0.13 12.99 -3.11
CA GLY A 6 -0.07 11.57 -3.45
C GLY A 6 -1.47 10.97 -3.54
N GLN A 7 -2.15 11.19 -4.67
CA GLN A 7 -3.56 10.82 -4.84
C GLN A 7 -3.72 9.47 -5.50
N LEU A 8 -4.61 8.63 -4.95
CA LEU A 8 -5.10 7.44 -5.64
C LEU A 8 -6.20 7.84 -6.63
N ASN A 9 -6.06 7.53 -7.91
CA ASN A 9 -7.10 7.76 -8.92
C ASN A 9 -7.67 6.40 -9.36
N LYS A 10 -9.00 6.26 -9.32
CA LYS A 10 -9.68 5.03 -9.73
C LYS A 10 -10.12 5.14 -11.19
N TYR A 11 -9.68 4.18 -12.00
CA TYR A 11 -10.12 4.00 -13.38
C TYR A 11 -10.94 2.72 -13.49
N ILE A 12 -11.96 2.73 -14.34
CA ILE A 12 -12.75 1.54 -14.68
C ILE A 12 -12.53 1.18 -16.14
N ARG A 13 -12.37 -0.12 -16.42
CA ARG A 13 -12.40 -0.63 -17.78
C ARG A 13 -13.83 -0.51 -18.30
N LYS A 14 -14.01 0.10 -19.47
CA LYS A 14 -15.26 0.04 -20.24
C LYS A 14 -14.98 -0.50 -21.63
N ASP A 15 -15.87 -1.36 -22.10
CA ASP A 15 -15.88 -1.83 -23.47
C ASP A 15 -16.61 -0.80 -24.36
N ILE A 16 -16.03 -0.49 -25.51
CA ILE A 16 -16.52 0.50 -26.48
C ILE A 16 -16.41 -0.15 -27.86
N GLY A 17 -17.51 -0.75 -28.33
CA GLY A 17 -17.49 -1.57 -29.55
C GLY A 17 -16.60 -2.80 -29.35
N ASN A 18 -15.59 -2.95 -30.21
CA ASN A 18 -14.61 -4.04 -30.17
C ASN A 18 -13.32 -3.69 -29.40
N GLU A 19 -13.24 -2.51 -28.78
CA GLU A 19 -12.09 -2.06 -27.96
C GLU A 19 -12.48 -1.93 -26.48
N PHE A 20 -11.49 -1.87 -25.59
CA PHE A 20 -11.69 -1.40 -24.21
C PHE A 20 -10.81 -0.19 -23.90
N ARG A 21 -11.27 0.65 -22.97
CA ARG A 21 -10.49 1.76 -22.43
C ARG A 21 -10.64 1.84 -20.92
N PHE A 22 -9.58 2.29 -20.24
CA PHE A 22 -9.67 2.72 -18.85
C PHE A 22 -10.15 4.16 -18.81
N ILE A 23 -11.27 4.39 -18.14
CA ILE A 23 -11.86 5.71 -17.97
C ILE A 23 -11.75 6.09 -16.51
N LEU A 24 -11.27 7.31 -16.25
CA LEU A 24 -11.21 7.86 -14.91
C LEU A 24 -12.62 7.90 -14.32
N GLU A 25 -12.83 7.13 -13.26
CA GLU A 25 -14.09 7.10 -12.52
C GLU A 25 -14.05 8.10 -11.36
N ARG A 26 -12.95 8.12 -10.61
CA ARG A 26 -12.82 8.95 -9.40
C ARG A 26 -11.41 9.47 -9.18
N ARG A 27 -11.27 10.78 -8.99
CA ARG A 27 -10.04 11.40 -8.45
C ARG A 27 -10.04 11.34 -6.94
N LYS A 28 -8.85 11.31 -6.31
CA LYS A 28 -8.70 11.25 -4.84
C LYS A 28 -9.55 10.13 -4.24
N TYR A 29 -9.47 8.95 -4.84
CA TYR A 29 -10.12 7.77 -4.32
C TYR A 29 -9.64 7.52 -2.87
N LEU A 30 -10.59 7.24 -1.98
CA LEU A 30 -10.40 7.15 -0.51
C LEU A 30 -9.93 8.44 0.16
N ASP A 31 -10.04 9.60 -0.52
CA ASP A 31 -9.48 10.90 -0.08
C ASP A 31 -8.03 10.79 0.36
N LEU A 32 -7.29 9.91 -0.32
CA LEU A 32 -5.95 9.57 0.07
C LEU A 32 -4.93 10.58 -0.45
N ASP A 33 -4.07 11.01 0.46
CA ASP A 33 -2.86 11.79 0.17
C ASP A 33 -1.67 11.14 0.86
N VAL A 34 -0.90 10.33 0.14
CA VAL A 34 0.30 9.66 0.65
C VAL A 34 1.58 10.49 0.48
N GLY A 35 1.48 11.72 -0.02
CA GLY A 35 2.64 12.58 -0.24
C GLY A 35 3.44 12.27 -1.52
N LEU A 36 4.72 12.62 -1.51
CA LEU A 36 5.62 12.47 -2.66
C LEU A 36 6.09 11.01 -2.80
N GLY A 37 6.27 10.57 -4.05
CA GLY A 37 6.85 9.25 -4.36
C GLY A 37 6.04 8.10 -3.80
N SER A 38 4.74 8.05 -4.10
CA SER A 38 3.88 6.98 -3.62
C SER A 38 4.30 5.63 -4.20
N VAL A 39 4.56 4.65 -3.32
CA VAL A 39 4.94 3.28 -3.72
C VAL A 39 3.83 2.32 -3.25
N PRO A 40 2.93 1.87 -4.15
CA PRO A 40 1.90 0.91 -3.80
C PRO A 40 2.43 -0.53 -3.79
N VAL A 41 1.98 -1.32 -2.82
CA VAL A 41 2.18 -2.77 -2.74
C VAL A 41 0.86 -3.44 -2.35
N ILE A 42 0.61 -4.63 -2.90
CA ILE A 42 -0.50 -5.48 -2.49
C ILE A 42 0.09 -6.76 -1.92
N ALA A 43 -0.20 -7.06 -0.66
CA ALA A 43 0.33 -8.22 0.06
C ALA A 43 -0.64 -8.61 1.18
N ASP A 44 -0.75 -9.91 1.46
CA ASP A 44 -1.47 -10.44 2.63
C ASP A 44 -0.51 -10.44 3.81
N ILE A 45 -0.48 -9.35 4.57
CA ILE A 45 0.54 -9.12 5.62
C ILE A 45 0.13 -9.66 6.97
N ASN A 46 -1.14 -10.06 7.12
CA ASN A 46 -1.69 -10.64 8.35
C ASN A 46 -2.10 -12.11 8.19
N ASN A 47 -1.78 -12.73 7.05
CA ASN A 47 -2.06 -14.13 6.71
C ASN A 47 -3.55 -14.51 6.85
N ASP A 48 -4.44 -13.58 6.51
CA ASP A 48 -5.89 -13.82 6.58
C ASP A 48 -6.52 -14.26 5.24
N GLN A 49 -5.66 -14.54 4.25
CA GLN A 49 -5.98 -14.86 2.86
C GLN A 49 -6.64 -13.69 2.09
N LYS A 50 -6.55 -12.47 2.61
CA LYS A 50 -6.99 -11.25 1.93
C LYS A 50 -5.83 -10.27 1.90
N SER A 51 -5.46 -9.83 0.70
CA SER A 51 -4.38 -8.87 0.58
C SER A 51 -4.80 -7.46 1.01
N GLU A 52 -3.91 -6.81 1.75
CA GLU A 52 -3.93 -5.39 2.03
C GLU A 52 -3.39 -4.58 0.86
N LEU A 53 -3.88 -3.36 0.70
CA LEU A 53 -3.18 -2.32 -0.05
C LEU A 53 -2.27 -1.57 0.91
N ILE A 54 -0.97 -1.64 0.69
CA ILE A 54 0.04 -0.84 1.38
C ILE A 54 0.49 0.27 0.43
N ILE A 55 0.58 1.50 0.92
CA ILE A 55 1.16 2.59 0.15
C ILE A 55 2.22 3.28 0.99
N GLY A 56 3.47 3.16 0.56
CA GLY A 56 4.61 3.90 1.09
C GLY A 56 4.76 5.26 0.41
N SER A 57 5.71 6.05 0.90
CA SER A 57 6.04 7.38 0.40
C SER A 57 7.51 7.68 0.63
N ASP A 58 8.10 8.54 -0.19
CA ASP A 58 9.49 8.98 -0.02
C ASP A 58 9.76 9.59 1.37
N SER A 59 8.74 10.16 2.03
CA SER A 59 8.94 10.74 3.37
C SER A 59 9.14 9.71 4.49
N GLY A 60 8.86 8.42 4.26
CA GLY A 60 8.86 7.38 5.31
C GLY A 60 7.72 7.49 6.34
N GLU A 61 7.04 8.64 6.42
CA GLU A 61 6.01 8.92 7.43
C GLU A 61 4.59 8.52 7.01
N ASN A 62 4.33 8.31 5.72
CA ASN A 62 2.97 8.15 5.19
C ASN A 62 2.68 6.73 4.69
N PHE A 63 3.14 5.71 5.41
CA PHE A 63 2.72 4.33 5.16
C PHE A 63 1.24 4.14 5.53
N ARG A 64 0.43 3.71 4.57
CA ARG A 64 -1.00 3.48 4.76
C ARG A 64 -1.34 2.06 4.36
N VAL A 65 -1.99 1.35 5.27
CA VAL A 65 -2.53 0.01 5.02
C VAL A 65 -4.04 0.10 4.94
N PHE A 66 -4.60 -0.56 3.94
CA PHE A 66 -6.04 -0.76 3.84
C PHE A 66 -6.27 -2.26 3.77
N PRO A 67 -6.83 -2.86 4.82
CA PRO A 67 -7.35 -4.21 4.74
C PRO A 67 -8.56 -4.25 3.83
N LYS A 68 -8.76 -5.39 3.17
CA LYS A 68 -9.96 -5.63 2.39
C LYS A 68 -11.06 -6.13 3.31
N ASP A 69 -12.03 -5.28 3.58
CA ASP A 69 -13.24 -5.63 4.33
C ASP A 69 -14.04 -6.70 3.56
N SER A 70 -14.27 -7.84 4.19
CA SER A 70 -15.06 -8.95 3.63
C SER A 70 -16.57 -8.70 3.66
N GLU A 71 -17.06 -7.77 4.47
CA GLU A 71 -18.48 -7.47 4.62
C GLU A 71 -18.94 -6.37 3.66
N ASN A 72 -18.02 -5.51 3.22
CA ASN A 72 -18.31 -4.38 2.34
C ASN A 72 -17.74 -4.59 0.93
N GLN A 73 -18.60 -4.48 -0.08
CA GLN A 73 -18.18 -4.44 -1.48
C GLN A 73 -17.92 -3.00 -1.94
N GLY A 74 -16.99 -2.81 -2.87
CA GLY A 74 -16.75 -1.51 -3.52
C GLY A 74 -15.96 -0.51 -2.66
N LEU A 75 -16.33 0.78 -2.75
CA LEU A 75 -15.50 1.89 -2.27
C LEU A 75 -15.30 1.94 -0.74
N ASN A 76 -16.16 1.24 0.03
CA ASN A 76 -16.13 1.21 1.49
C ASN A 76 -15.30 0.05 2.06
N ALA A 77 -14.78 -0.82 1.19
CA ALA A 77 -14.06 -2.02 1.60
C ALA A 77 -12.65 -1.73 2.16
N TRP A 78 -12.11 -0.55 1.88
CA TRP A 78 -10.73 -0.20 2.18
C TRP A 78 -10.71 0.93 3.21
N LYS A 79 -10.48 0.57 4.47
CA LYS A 79 -10.38 1.54 5.58
C LYS A 79 -8.94 1.63 6.05
N PRO A 80 -8.37 2.84 6.25
CA PRO A 80 -7.02 2.98 6.77
C PRO A 80 -6.89 2.28 8.13
N PHE A 81 -5.98 1.32 8.24
CA PHE A 81 -5.66 0.65 9.49
C PHE A 81 -4.21 0.94 9.86
N LYS A 82 -4.02 1.90 10.77
CA LYS A 82 -2.70 2.43 11.14
C LYS A 82 -1.90 1.52 12.09
N GLN A 83 -2.50 0.44 12.59
CA GLN A 83 -1.92 -0.29 13.71
C GLN A 83 -0.75 -1.20 13.32
N TYR A 84 -0.71 -1.73 12.09
CA TYR A 84 0.37 -2.62 11.65
C TYR A 84 1.77 -2.00 11.79
N PHE A 85 1.90 -0.68 11.58
CA PHE A 85 3.19 0.01 11.56
C PHE A 85 3.28 1.19 12.53
N LYS A 86 2.41 1.24 13.54
CA LYS A 86 2.27 2.39 14.45
C LYS A 86 3.58 2.78 15.15
N GLU A 87 4.45 1.80 15.41
CA GLU A 87 5.71 1.99 16.15
C GLU A 87 6.94 2.05 15.24
N LEU A 88 6.76 1.80 13.94
CA LEU A 88 7.87 1.80 12.99
C LEU A 88 8.09 3.19 12.43
N LYS A 89 9.36 3.57 12.35
CA LYS A 89 9.82 4.73 11.57
C LYS A 89 10.50 4.21 10.33
N PHE A 90 9.89 4.44 9.17
CA PHE A 90 10.49 4.02 7.91
C PHE A 90 11.51 5.05 7.43
N PRO A 91 12.57 4.58 6.74
CA PRO A 91 13.56 5.47 6.16
C PRO A 91 12.96 6.30 5.02
N VAL A 92 13.65 7.40 4.71
CA VAL A 92 13.38 8.21 3.51
C VAL A 92 13.65 7.38 2.25
N GLY A 93 12.79 7.54 1.25
CA GLY A 93 12.76 6.71 0.04
C GLY A 93 12.03 5.38 0.23
N GLY A 94 11.27 5.20 1.33
CA GLY A 94 10.71 3.93 1.78
C GLY A 94 10.01 3.10 0.68
N ASN A 95 10.78 2.22 0.05
CA ASN A 95 10.35 1.27 -0.98
C ASN A 95 10.16 -0.12 -0.34
N PRO A 96 8.93 -0.51 0.04
CA PRO A 96 8.68 -1.79 0.70
C PRO A 96 8.64 -2.95 -0.30
N VAL A 97 9.16 -4.09 0.13
CA VAL A 97 9.00 -5.41 -0.49
C VAL A 97 8.61 -6.40 0.60
N PHE A 98 7.64 -7.26 0.31
CA PHE A 98 7.20 -8.32 1.22
C PHE A 98 7.53 -9.69 0.64
N ALA A 99 8.07 -10.58 1.46
CA ALA A 99 8.41 -11.94 1.10
C ALA A 99 8.55 -12.80 2.36
N ASP A 100 8.22 -14.08 2.29
CA ASP A 100 8.55 -15.06 3.33
C ASP A 100 10.05 -15.41 3.25
N LEU A 101 10.88 -14.84 4.14
CA LEU A 101 12.34 -14.98 4.08
C LEU A 101 12.87 -16.06 5.03
N ASP A 102 12.16 -16.35 6.11
CA ASP A 102 12.54 -17.38 7.08
C ASP A 102 11.77 -18.71 6.93
N LYS A 103 10.78 -18.74 6.03
CA LYS A 103 9.98 -19.91 5.64
C LYS A 103 9.01 -20.39 6.71
N ASP A 104 8.53 -19.49 7.56
CA ASP A 104 7.48 -19.81 8.53
C ASP A 104 6.06 -19.61 7.97
N GLY A 105 5.94 -19.02 6.78
CA GLY A 105 4.69 -18.89 6.03
C GLY A 105 3.97 -17.56 6.25
N ASP A 106 4.57 -16.63 7.01
CA ASP A 106 4.15 -15.24 7.00
C ASP A 106 5.05 -14.38 6.07
N LEU A 107 4.61 -13.15 5.79
CA LEU A 107 5.41 -12.22 4.97
C LEU A 107 6.25 -11.30 5.86
N ASP A 108 7.57 -11.38 5.69
CA ASP A 108 8.52 -10.39 6.19
C ASP A 108 8.53 -9.12 5.33
N LEU A 109 9.11 -8.04 5.86
CA LEU A 109 9.25 -6.75 5.19
C LEU A 109 10.72 -6.34 5.02
N ILE A 110 11.11 -6.02 3.80
CA ILE A 110 12.35 -5.29 3.49
C ILE A 110 11.99 -3.89 2.98
N ILE A 111 12.64 -2.86 3.51
CA ILE A 111 12.53 -1.48 3.01
C ILE A 111 13.89 -0.94 2.62
N GLY A 112 13.98 -0.51 1.36
CA GLY A 112 15.12 0.27 0.88
C GLY A 112 15.01 1.74 1.24
N SER A 113 16.16 2.37 1.52
CA SER A 113 16.28 3.81 1.73
C SER A 113 17.00 4.50 0.57
N GLU A 114 16.77 5.81 0.43
CA GLU A 114 17.57 6.68 -0.46
C GLU A 114 19.06 6.71 -0.09
N ALA A 115 19.42 6.38 1.16
CA ALA A 115 20.81 6.28 1.61
C ALA A 115 21.51 4.99 1.16
N GLY A 116 20.82 4.10 0.43
CA GLY A 116 21.35 2.81 -0.02
C GLY A 116 21.38 1.74 1.07
N THR A 117 20.69 1.97 2.20
CA THR A 117 20.54 0.96 3.26
C THR A 117 19.27 0.13 3.03
N LEU A 118 19.31 -1.12 3.50
CA LEU A 118 18.15 -1.99 3.59
C LEU A 118 17.79 -2.20 5.06
N HIS A 119 16.51 -2.09 5.37
CA HIS A 119 15.95 -2.37 6.68
C HIS A 119 15.11 -3.64 6.58
N TYR A 120 15.42 -4.63 7.41
CA TYR A 120 14.65 -5.87 7.53
C TYR A 120 13.78 -5.83 8.78
N PHE A 121 12.52 -6.19 8.61
CA PHE A 121 11.55 -6.37 9.68
C PHE A 121 11.02 -7.78 9.56
N ARG A 122 11.35 -8.61 10.55
CA ARG A 122 10.78 -9.93 10.69
C ARG A 122 9.33 -9.81 11.13
N ASN A 123 8.43 -10.49 10.44
CA ASN A 123 7.09 -10.74 10.94
C ASN A 123 7.19 -11.99 11.83
N GLU A 124 6.68 -11.87 13.05
CA GLU A 124 6.66 -12.99 14.00
C GLU A 124 5.23 -13.53 14.10
N GLY A 125 4.56 -13.61 12.95
CA GLY A 125 3.25 -14.24 12.80
C GLY A 125 3.21 -15.66 13.37
N GLN A 126 2.01 -16.24 13.44
CA GLN A 126 1.80 -17.54 14.10
C GLN A 126 2.56 -18.69 13.46
#